data_AF-A0AAQ4DPM9-F1
#
_entry.id   AF-A0AAQ4DPM9-F1
#
_cell.length_a   1.000
_cell.length_b   1.000
_cell.length_c   1.000
_cell.angle_alpha   90.00
_cell.angle_beta   90.00
_cell.angle_gamma   90.00
#
_symmetry.space_group_name_H-M   'P 1'
#
loop_
_entity.id
_entity.type
_entity.pdbx_description
1 polymer ?
#
loop_
_entity_poly.entity_id
_entity_poly.type
_entity_poly.pdbx_seq_one_letter_code
_entity_poly.pdbx_strand_id
1 'polypeptide(L)'
;MLSGITSFAPEGVSEAPFGVNMSPRCVLADLDNVACLPKPDPGPCFGYFPRYYFDKENRTCKQFIYGGCQGNGNNFETKELCEYSCDPKTDYQKQCLSRPETGPCRAHMVLWAFNIVKGHCEQFVYGGCDGTDNKYLTKEMCEKNCNRPQNSTVSNLEESMIYAASAEIAAYVASNQTVSR
;
A
#
# COMPACT_ATOMS: atom_id res chain seq x y z
N MET A 1 6.63 -32.16 60.65
CA MET A 1 6.09 -33.29 59.87
C MET A 1 4.84 -32.81 59.14
N LEU A 2 5.00 -32.13 58.02
CA LEU A 2 3.90 -31.74 57.12
C LEU A 2 4.17 -32.46 55.80
N SER A 3 3.42 -33.53 55.55
CA SER A 3 3.55 -34.36 54.36
C SER A 3 2.85 -33.68 53.18
N GLY A 4 3.61 -33.49 52.10
CA GLY A 4 3.25 -32.70 50.94
C GLY A 4 2.11 -33.27 50.11
N ILE A 5 1.25 -32.37 49.64
CA ILE A 5 0.29 -32.62 48.58
C ILE A 5 1.01 -32.56 47.23
N THR A 6 0.89 -33.64 46.47
CA THR A 6 1.39 -33.80 45.11
C THR A 6 0.54 -32.98 44.15
N SER A 7 1.14 -31.96 43.52
CA SER A 7 0.53 -31.25 42.39
C SER A 7 0.62 -32.13 41.14
N PHE A 8 -0.54 -32.63 40.70
CA PHE A 8 -0.70 -33.24 39.38
C PHE A 8 -0.53 -32.13 38.32
N ALA A 9 0.49 -32.24 37.47
CA ALA A 9 0.56 -31.54 36.19
C ALA A 9 -0.20 -32.36 35.14
N PRO A 10 -1.02 -31.76 34.27
CA PRO A 10 -1.66 -32.51 33.20
C PRO A 10 -0.65 -32.86 32.11
N GLU A 11 -0.63 -34.14 31.76
CA GLU A 11 0.01 -34.68 30.57
C GLU A 11 -0.65 -34.10 29.30
N GLY A 12 0.15 -33.79 28.28
CA GLY A 12 -0.36 -33.63 26.91
C GLY A 12 -0.18 -32.27 26.26
N VAL A 13 1.06 -31.79 26.14
CA VAL A 13 1.44 -30.91 25.01
C VAL A 13 2.21 -31.77 24.03
N SER A 14 1.54 -32.20 22.96
CA SER A 14 2.20 -32.82 21.82
C SER A 14 3.03 -31.75 21.11
N GLU A 15 4.33 -31.74 21.39
CA GLU A 15 5.35 -31.12 20.55
C GLU A 15 5.17 -31.66 19.12
N ALA A 16 4.71 -30.82 18.19
CA ALA A 16 4.66 -31.19 16.78
C ALA A 16 6.10 -31.19 16.22
N PRO A 17 6.55 -32.30 15.60
CA PRO A 17 7.91 -32.40 15.09
C PRO A 17 8.08 -31.50 13.85
N PHE A 18 9.25 -30.85 13.78
CA PHE A 18 9.79 -30.26 12.57
C PHE A 18 9.70 -31.26 11.40
N GLY A 19 8.94 -30.94 10.36
CA GLY A 19 8.89 -31.77 9.16
C GLY A 19 7.65 -31.66 8.26
N VAL A 20 7.05 -30.47 8.08
CA VAL A 20 6.11 -30.28 6.96
C VAL A 20 6.91 -30.04 5.67
N ASN A 21 7.03 -31.11 4.88
CA ASN A 21 7.47 -31.06 3.48
C ASN A 21 6.34 -30.45 2.64
N MET A 22 6.30 -29.12 2.58
CA MET A 22 5.40 -28.38 1.72
C MET A 22 6.03 -28.31 0.32
N SER A 23 5.38 -28.96 -0.65
CA SER A 23 5.68 -28.89 -2.08
C SER A 23 5.95 -27.44 -2.55
N PRO A 24 6.91 -27.17 -3.44
CA PRO A 24 7.32 -25.80 -3.81
C PRO A 24 6.42 -25.20 -4.89
N ARG A 25 5.10 -25.26 -4.68
CA ARG A 25 4.12 -24.53 -5.49
C ARG A 25 3.09 -23.84 -4.61
N CYS A 26 3.58 -22.92 -3.78
CA CYS A 26 2.91 -21.69 -3.34
C CYS A 26 4.01 -20.77 -2.76
N VAL A 27 4.81 -20.16 -3.64
CA VAL A 27 5.71 -19.07 -3.27
C VAL A 27 5.09 -17.81 -3.87
N LEU A 28 4.69 -16.85 -3.02
CA LEU A 28 4.18 -15.51 -3.34
C LEU A 28 2.79 -15.43 -3.99
N ALA A 29 1.72 -15.78 -3.28
CA ALA A 29 0.36 -15.43 -3.70
C ALA A 29 -0.49 -14.95 -2.52
N ASP A 30 -0.05 -13.94 -1.76
CA ASP A 30 -0.86 -13.35 -0.67
C ASP A 30 -0.62 -11.83 -0.52
N LEU A 31 -0.74 -11.08 -1.61
CA LEU A 31 -0.94 -9.62 -1.57
C LEU A 31 -2.08 -9.12 -2.47
N ASP A 32 -2.65 -9.99 -3.30
CA ASP A 32 -3.73 -9.63 -4.20
C ASP A 32 -5.03 -10.23 -3.69
N ASN A 33 -5.98 -9.36 -3.33
CA ASN A 33 -7.33 -9.77 -2.99
C ASN A 33 -7.96 -10.52 -4.18
N VAL A 34 -8.32 -11.78 -3.97
CA VAL A 34 -8.85 -12.68 -5.02
C VAL A 34 -10.07 -12.08 -5.74
N ALA A 35 -10.83 -11.23 -5.07
CA ALA A 35 -11.95 -10.49 -5.65
C ALA A 35 -11.56 -9.57 -6.82
N CYS A 36 -10.30 -9.13 -6.89
CA CYS A 36 -9.81 -8.13 -7.84
C CYS A 36 -9.25 -8.73 -9.14
N LEU A 37 -9.13 -10.06 -9.20
CA LEU A 37 -8.52 -10.79 -10.31
C LEU A 37 -9.47 -11.04 -11.51
N PRO A 38 -10.77 -11.37 -11.30
CA PRO A 38 -11.71 -11.63 -12.38
C PRO A 38 -12.04 -10.37 -13.19
N LYS A 39 -12.56 -10.55 -14.41
CA LYS A 39 -13.21 -9.48 -15.17
C LYS A 39 -14.56 -9.10 -14.51
N PRO A 40 -15.06 -7.87 -14.67
CA PRO A 40 -16.38 -7.51 -14.16
C PRO A 40 -17.46 -8.40 -14.79
N ASP A 41 -18.41 -8.84 -13.98
CA ASP A 41 -19.53 -9.67 -14.42
C ASP A 41 -20.87 -8.98 -14.10
N PRO A 42 -21.60 -8.50 -15.12
CA PRO A 42 -22.94 -7.92 -14.95
C PRO A 42 -23.96 -8.91 -14.37
N GLY A 43 -23.74 -10.21 -14.51
CA GLY A 43 -24.73 -11.23 -14.18
C GLY A 43 -25.91 -11.26 -15.16
N PRO A 44 -26.88 -12.17 -14.96
CA PRO A 44 -27.98 -12.41 -15.91
C PRO A 44 -29.19 -11.48 -15.71
N CYS A 45 -29.25 -10.72 -14.61
CA CYS A 45 -30.36 -9.80 -14.36
C CYS A 45 -30.20 -8.49 -15.16
N PHE A 46 -31.31 -7.76 -15.35
CA PHE A 46 -31.38 -6.56 -16.20
C PHE A 46 -31.50 -5.25 -15.41
N GLY A 47 -31.17 -5.26 -14.12
CA GLY A 47 -31.12 -4.06 -13.31
C GLY A 47 -30.02 -3.09 -13.76
N TYR A 48 -30.16 -1.82 -13.40
CA TYR A 48 -29.18 -0.79 -13.67
C TYR A 48 -28.53 -0.35 -12.36
N PHE A 49 -27.46 -1.04 -11.97
CA PHE A 49 -26.71 -0.71 -10.76
C PHE A 49 -25.28 -0.31 -11.14
N PRO A 50 -24.96 1.00 -11.21
CA PRO A 50 -23.60 1.47 -11.32
C PRO A 50 -22.74 0.91 -10.19
N ARG A 51 -21.66 0.21 -10.56
CA ARG A 51 -20.68 -0.39 -9.65
C ARG A 51 -19.28 -0.15 -10.17
N TYR A 52 -18.28 -0.38 -9.32
CA TYR A 52 -16.87 -0.28 -9.67
C TYR A 52 -16.23 -1.66 -9.71
N TYR A 53 -15.28 -1.85 -10.62
CA TYR A 53 -14.43 -3.02 -10.70
C TYR A 53 -12.98 -2.58 -10.87
N PHE A 54 -12.05 -3.39 -10.40
CA PHE A 54 -10.63 -3.19 -10.58
C PHE A 54 -10.18 -3.72 -11.93
N ASP A 55 -9.66 -2.84 -12.76
CA ASP A 55 -8.96 -3.19 -13.99
C ASP A 55 -7.48 -3.41 -13.68
N LYS A 56 -7.07 -4.68 -13.62
CA LYS A 56 -5.69 -5.07 -13.33
C LYS A 56 -4.67 -4.65 -14.38
N GLU A 57 -5.08 -4.47 -15.64
CA GLU A 57 -4.17 -4.09 -16.73
C GLU A 57 -3.76 -2.63 -16.57
N ASN A 58 -4.71 -1.78 -16.19
CA ASN A 58 -4.48 -0.36 -15.97
C ASN A 58 -4.20 -0.01 -14.50
N ARG A 59 -4.38 -0.98 -13.58
CA ARG A 59 -4.38 -0.79 -12.11
C ARG A 59 -5.30 0.35 -11.66
N THR A 60 -6.51 0.40 -12.21
CA THR A 60 -7.49 1.45 -11.92
C THR A 60 -8.87 0.88 -11.66
N CYS A 61 -9.61 1.47 -10.74
CA CYS A 61 -11.03 1.19 -10.57
C CYS A 61 -11.88 1.92 -11.63
N LYS A 62 -12.64 1.15 -12.41
CA LYS A 62 -13.51 1.63 -13.49
C LYS A 62 -14.96 1.28 -13.19
N GLN A 63 -15.89 2.08 -13.70
CA GLN A 63 -17.32 1.86 -13.51
C GLN A 63 -17.86 0.82 -14.52
N PHE A 64 -18.80 -0.02 -14.09
CA PHE A 64 -19.58 -0.92 -14.95
C PHE A 64 -21.03 -0.97 -14.46
N ILE A 65 -21.93 -1.54 -15.27
CA ILE A 65 -23.32 -1.77 -14.89
C ILE A 65 -23.48 -3.21 -14.43
N TYR A 66 -23.85 -3.37 -13.16
CA TYR A 66 -24.24 -4.64 -12.59
C TYR A 66 -25.74 -4.84 -12.73
N GLY A 67 -26.14 -6.03 -13.17
CA GLY A 67 -27.52 -6.43 -13.42
C GLY A 67 -28.35 -6.65 -12.16
N GLY A 68 -27.72 -6.72 -10.98
CA GLY A 68 -28.39 -6.86 -9.69
C GLY A 68 -28.52 -8.28 -9.16
N CYS A 69 -28.01 -9.29 -9.88
CA CYS A 69 -27.93 -10.66 -9.36
C CYS A 69 -26.72 -11.42 -9.93
N GLN A 70 -26.25 -12.43 -9.18
CA GLN A 70 -25.05 -13.22 -9.49
C GLN A 70 -23.81 -12.32 -9.72
N GLY A 71 -22.92 -12.66 -10.64
CA GLY A 71 -21.67 -11.94 -10.83
C GLY A 71 -20.51 -12.52 -10.03
N ASN A 72 -19.46 -11.74 -9.86
CA ASN A 72 -18.28 -12.12 -9.09
C ASN A 72 -17.83 -11.00 -8.13
N GLY A 73 -16.76 -11.26 -7.38
CA GLY A 73 -16.24 -10.35 -6.34
C GLY A 73 -15.63 -9.04 -6.85
N ASN A 74 -15.36 -8.89 -8.15
CA ASN A 74 -14.83 -7.65 -8.72
C ASN A 74 -15.97 -6.64 -8.94
N ASN A 75 -16.69 -6.33 -7.86
CA ASN A 75 -17.92 -5.56 -7.86
C ASN A 75 -18.04 -4.79 -6.53
N PHE A 76 -17.76 -3.50 -6.58
CA PHE A 76 -17.72 -2.61 -5.43
C PHE A 76 -18.74 -1.48 -5.60
N GLU A 77 -19.33 -1.04 -4.48
CA GLU A 77 -20.34 0.02 -4.50
C GLU A 77 -19.75 1.40 -4.83
N THR A 78 -18.54 1.67 -4.33
CA THR A 78 -17.84 2.93 -4.53
C THR A 78 -16.45 2.72 -5.13
N LYS A 79 -15.92 3.78 -5.74
CA LYS A 79 -14.56 3.77 -6.30
C LYS A 79 -13.53 3.55 -5.20
N GLU A 80 -13.73 4.19 -4.05
CA GLU A 80 -12.83 4.13 -2.90
C GLU A 80 -12.77 2.72 -2.31
N LEU A 81 -13.91 2.01 -2.25
CA LEU A 81 -13.95 0.63 -1.77
C LEU A 81 -13.20 -0.31 -2.72
N CYS A 82 -13.33 -0.10 -4.04
CA CYS A 82 -12.58 -0.83 -5.04
C CYS A 82 -11.07 -0.57 -4.89
N GLU A 83 -10.64 0.69 -4.83
CA GLU A 83 -9.23 1.06 -4.72
C GLU A 83 -8.63 0.54 -3.41
N TYR A 84 -9.36 0.66 -2.31
CA TYR A 84 -8.97 0.12 -1.02
C TYR A 84 -8.81 -1.41 -1.06
N SER A 85 -9.73 -2.09 -1.75
CA SER A 85 -9.76 -3.55 -1.80
C SER A 85 -8.75 -4.16 -2.76
N CYS A 86 -8.40 -3.42 -3.82
CA CYS A 86 -7.73 -3.98 -5.00
C CYS A 86 -6.46 -3.27 -5.44
N ASP A 87 -6.17 -2.05 -4.99
CA ASP A 87 -4.90 -1.42 -5.30
C ASP A 87 -3.86 -1.84 -4.25
N PRO A 88 -2.86 -2.68 -4.59
CA PRO A 88 -1.82 -3.05 -3.65
C PRO A 88 -0.95 -1.82 -3.38
N LYS A 89 -1.21 -1.20 -2.22
CA LYS A 89 -0.40 -0.12 -1.67
C LYS A 89 0.93 -0.69 -1.17
N THR A 90 2.01 -0.05 -1.57
CA THR A 90 3.35 -0.33 -1.01
C THR A 90 3.37 -0.06 0.50
N ASP A 91 4.28 -0.70 1.23
CA ASP A 91 4.45 -0.44 2.66
C ASP A 91 4.72 1.05 2.93
N TYR A 92 5.47 1.71 2.06
CA TYR A 92 5.71 3.14 2.14
C TYR A 92 4.43 3.98 1.97
N GLN A 93 3.54 3.61 1.03
CA GLN A 93 2.25 4.27 0.88
C GLN A 93 1.37 4.11 2.13
N LYS A 94 1.34 2.91 2.73
CA LYS A 94 0.54 2.63 3.93
C LYS A 94 1.10 3.36 5.15
N GLN A 95 2.41 3.30 5.35
CA GLN A 95 3.07 3.75 6.57
C GLN A 95 3.46 5.23 6.56
N CYS A 96 3.64 5.86 5.39
CA CYS A 96 4.16 7.24 5.32
C CYS A 96 3.30 8.21 4.51
N LEU A 97 2.61 7.73 3.46
CA LEU A 97 1.83 8.62 2.58
C LEU A 97 0.35 8.70 2.97
N SER A 98 -0.14 7.77 3.77
CA SER A 98 -1.51 7.77 4.28
C SER A 98 -1.69 8.88 5.31
N ARG A 99 -2.87 9.52 5.35
CA ARG A 99 -3.18 10.53 6.37
C ARG A 99 -3.29 9.86 7.74
N PRO A 100 -2.67 10.40 8.79
CA PRO A 100 -2.87 9.85 10.13
C PRO A 100 -4.33 10.01 10.55
N GLU A 101 -4.89 8.95 11.13
CA GLU A 101 -6.28 8.89 11.56
C GLU A 101 -6.38 8.65 13.07
N THR A 102 -7.20 9.45 13.76
CA THR A 102 -7.50 9.24 15.18
C THR A 102 -8.31 7.96 15.40
N GLY A 103 -9.13 7.55 14.42
CA GLY A 103 -10.04 6.42 14.57
C GLY A 103 -11.26 6.73 15.46
N PRO A 104 -12.19 5.78 15.63
CA PRO A 104 -13.45 5.99 16.34
C PRO A 104 -13.32 5.87 17.88
N CYS A 105 -12.25 5.27 18.38
CA CYS A 105 -11.99 5.15 19.82
C CYS A 105 -11.55 6.48 20.45
N ARG A 106 -11.63 6.56 21.78
CA ARG A 106 -11.45 7.83 22.55
C ARG A 106 -10.28 7.81 23.53
N ALA A 107 -9.28 6.96 23.32
CA ALA A 107 -8.02 7.07 24.05
C ALA A 107 -7.27 8.35 23.60
N HIS A 108 -6.41 8.87 24.48
CA HIS A 108 -5.58 10.02 24.16
C HIS A 108 -4.12 9.58 24.05
N MET A 109 -3.78 8.94 22.92
CA MET A 109 -2.42 8.45 22.67
C MET A 109 -1.72 9.41 21.70
N VAL A 110 -0.73 10.15 22.19
CA VAL A 110 0.07 11.04 21.33
C VAL A 110 1.13 10.21 20.61
N LEU A 111 0.97 10.04 19.30
CA LEU A 111 1.88 9.29 18.43
C LEU A 111 2.49 10.21 17.37
N TRP A 112 3.50 9.72 16.65
CA TRP A 112 4.16 10.41 15.54
C TRP A 112 3.64 9.89 14.20
N ALA A 113 3.44 10.79 13.24
CA ALA A 113 3.05 10.48 11.87
C ALA A 113 3.82 11.36 10.89
N PHE A 114 4.15 10.84 9.71
CA PHE A 114 4.83 11.60 8.68
C PHE A 114 3.86 12.54 7.96
N ASN A 115 4.15 13.83 7.99
CA ASN A 115 3.45 14.83 7.20
C ASN A 115 4.15 15.02 5.86
N ILE A 116 3.58 14.46 4.79
CA ILE A 116 4.17 14.53 3.44
C ILE A 116 4.25 15.95 2.88
N VAL A 117 3.33 16.83 3.27
CA VAL A 117 3.28 18.21 2.77
C VAL A 117 4.42 19.03 3.37
N LYS A 118 4.69 18.81 4.66
CA LYS A 118 5.77 19.50 5.38
C LYS A 118 7.09 18.74 5.37
N GLY A 119 7.11 17.52 4.84
CA GLY A 119 8.29 16.66 4.74
C GLY A 119 8.90 16.22 6.07
N HIS A 120 8.13 16.17 7.17
CA HIS A 120 8.66 15.76 8.47
C HIS A 120 7.61 15.08 9.36
N CYS A 121 8.08 14.40 10.40
CA CYS A 121 7.22 13.72 11.38
C CYS A 121 6.63 14.71 12.39
N GLU A 122 5.31 14.69 12.54
CA GLU A 122 4.55 15.51 13.48
C GLU A 122 3.76 14.63 14.45
N GLN A 123 3.43 15.16 15.63
CA GLN A 123 2.60 14.46 16.60
C GLN A 123 1.11 14.56 16.24
N PHE A 124 0.35 13.51 16.54
CA PHE A 124 -1.11 13.50 16.44
C PHE A 124 -1.73 12.65 17.56
N VAL A 125 -3.04 12.81 17.81
CA VAL A 125 -3.78 12.00 18.78
C VAL A 125 -4.40 10.80 18.10
N TYR A 126 -4.01 9.60 18.53
CA TYR A 126 -4.61 8.34 18.17
C TYR A 126 -5.60 7.88 19.25
N GLY A 127 -6.80 7.51 18.79
CA GLY A 127 -7.95 7.12 19.60
C GLY A 127 -7.84 5.71 20.19
N GLY A 128 -6.88 4.89 19.75
CA GLY A 128 -6.61 3.56 20.30
C GLY A 128 -7.18 2.38 19.51
N CYS A 129 -7.94 2.62 18.43
CA CYS A 129 -8.37 1.57 17.50
C CYS A 129 -8.48 2.08 16.06
N ASP A 130 -8.48 1.14 15.11
CA ASP A 130 -8.52 1.37 13.66
C ASP A 130 -7.40 2.32 13.16
N GLY A 131 -7.72 3.14 12.16
CA GLY A 131 -6.82 4.11 11.56
C GLY A 131 -5.74 3.51 10.65
N THR A 132 -4.85 4.37 10.17
CA THR A 132 -3.82 4.03 9.17
C THR A 132 -2.49 3.60 9.80
N ASP A 133 -1.61 2.98 9.02
CA ASP A 133 -0.28 2.56 9.48
C ASP A 133 0.73 3.71 9.64
N ASN A 134 0.37 4.94 9.23
CA ASN A 134 1.14 6.15 9.51
C ASN A 134 0.99 6.59 10.98
N LYS A 135 1.51 5.76 11.88
CA LYS A 135 1.48 5.94 13.32
C LYS A 135 2.68 5.25 13.97
N TYR A 136 3.51 6.02 14.67
CA TYR A 136 4.76 5.57 15.27
C TYR A 136 4.84 6.02 16.73
N LEU A 137 5.40 5.18 17.59
CA LEU A 137 5.55 5.48 19.02
C LEU A 137 6.58 6.59 19.26
N THR A 138 7.65 6.63 18.47
CA THR A 138 8.72 7.62 18.62
C THR A 138 9.00 8.38 17.33
N LYS A 139 9.54 9.59 17.48
CA LYS A 139 9.93 10.43 16.35
C LYS A 139 10.97 9.73 15.48
N GLU A 140 11.98 9.10 16.09
CA GLU A 140 13.07 8.45 15.35
C GLU A 140 12.54 7.29 14.50
N MET A 141 11.56 6.54 14.99
CA MET A 141 10.96 5.44 14.24
C MET A 141 10.21 5.96 13.00
N CYS A 142 9.48 7.06 13.15
CA CYS A 142 8.82 7.72 12.03
C CYS A 142 9.84 8.24 11.01
N GLU A 143 10.85 8.98 11.47
CA GLU A 143 11.86 9.57 10.57
C GLU A 143 12.67 8.50 9.86
N LYS A 144 13.08 7.45 10.55
CA LYS A 144 13.81 6.33 9.93
C LYS A 144 13.02 5.65 8.81
N ASN A 145 11.70 5.51 8.98
CA ASN A 145 10.86 4.82 8.01
C ASN A 145 10.41 5.73 6.86
N CYS A 146 10.17 7.02 7.14
CA CYS A 146 9.50 7.92 6.22
C CYS A 146 10.34 9.08 5.69
N ASN A 147 11.45 9.43 6.35
CA ASN A 147 12.33 10.52 5.91
C ASN A 147 13.21 10.04 4.75
N ARG A 148 12.57 9.84 3.59
CA ARG A 148 13.26 9.59 2.32
C ARG A 148 13.53 10.93 1.65
N PRO A 149 14.74 11.16 1.12
CA PRO A 149 14.95 12.31 0.26
C PRO A 149 13.97 12.21 -0.91
N GLN A 150 13.24 13.30 -1.20
CA GLN A 150 12.27 13.40 -2.31
C GLN A 150 12.93 13.36 -3.70
N ASN A 151 14.05 12.65 -3.84
CA ASN A 151 14.86 12.47 -5.05
C ASN A 151 15.23 10.98 -5.21
N SER A 152 14.24 10.12 -5.43
CA SER A 152 14.51 8.72 -5.78
C SER A 152 13.86 8.25 -7.08
N THR A 153 13.03 9.08 -7.73
CA THR A 153 12.50 8.77 -9.08
C THR A 153 12.23 9.98 -9.97
N VAL A 154 12.42 11.21 -9.50
CA VAL A 154 12.15 12.44 -10.30
C VAL A 154 13.43 13.21 -10.67
N SER A 155 14.52 13.11 -9.90
CA SER A 155 15.77 13.82 -10.22
C SER A 155 16.58 13.23 -11.37
N ASN A 156 16.43 11.94 -11.67
CA ASN A 156 17.27 11.29 -12.70
C ASN A 156 16.72 11.38 -14.13
N LEU A 157 15.46 11.80 -14.30
CA LEU A 157 14.86 12.02 -15.63
C LEU A 157 14.90 13.49 -16.06
N GLU A 158 14.88 14.44 -15.12
CA GLU A 158 15.07 15.86 -15.45
C GLU A 158 16.54 16.20 -15.72
N GLU A 159 17.50 15.62 -14.98
CA GLU A 159 18.93 15.85 -15.25
C GLU A 159 19.41 15.23 -16.58
N SER A 160 18.84 14.08 -17.00
CA SER A 160 19.23 13.43 -18.26
C SER A 160 18.69 14.15 -19.50
N MET A 161 17.50 14.75 -19.40
CA MET A 161 16.91 15.56 -20.49
C MET A 161 17.61 16.92 -20.63
N ILE A 162 18.05 17.52 -19.53
CA ILE A 162 18.78 18.81 -19.55
C ILE A 162 20.20 18.64 -20.14
N TYR A 163 20.91 17.56 -19.80
CA TYR A 163 22.25 17.31 -20.36
C TYR A 163 22.20 17.01 -21.87
N ALA A 164 21.23 16.22 -22.33
CA ALA A 164 21.05 15.89 -23.75
C ALA A 164 20.73 17.13 -24.60
N ALA A 165 19.83 18.01 -24.13
CA ALA A 165 19.50 19.25 -24.82
C ALA A 165 20.69 20.23 -24.90
N SER A 166 21.54 20.29 -23.86
CA SER A 166 22.72 21.15 -23.86
C SER A 166 23.79 20.72 -24.88
N ALA A 167 23.94 19.41 -25.10
CA ALA A 167 24.89 18.85 -26.06
C ALA A 167 24.46 19.11 -27.52
N GLU A 168 23.15 19.04 -27.81
CA GLU A 168 22.60 19.38 -29.13
C GLU A 168 22.75 20.88 -29.44
N ILE A 169 22.51 21.75 -28.45
CA ILE A 169 22.70 23.20 -28.59
C ILE A 169 24.19 23.54 -28.80
N ALA A 170 25.11 22.90 -28.07
CA ALA A 170 26.55 23.12 -28.26
C ALA A 170 27.02 22.69 -29.66
N ALA A 171 26.50 21.59 -30.20
CA ALA A 171 26.80 21.13 -31.55
C ALA A 171 26.26 22.11 -32.63
N TYR A 172 25.05 22.64 -32.45
CA TYR A 172 24.46 23.64 -33.34
C TYR A 172 25.22 24.98 -33.32
N VAL A 173 25.64 25.43 -32.14
CA VAL A 173 26.44 26.66 -31.99
C VAL A 173 27.84 26.47 -32.60
N ALA A 174 28.47 25.31 -32.41
CA ALA A 174 29.76 24.99 -33.01
C ALA A 174 29.72 24.91 -34.55
N SER A 175 28.62 24.41 -35.12
CA SER A 175 28.44 24.39 -36.59
C SER A 175 28.19 25.77 -37.19
N ASN A 176 27.65 26.72 -36.42
CA ASN A 176 27.34 28.07 -36.91
C ASN A 176 28.45 29.10 -36.70
N GLN A 177 29.48 28.78 -35.89
CA GLN A 177 30.65 29.67 -35.71
C GLN A 177 31.73 29.51 -36.80
N THR A 178 31.61 28.52 -37.69
CA THR A 178 32.56 28.33 -38.81
C THR A 178 32.15 29.06 -40.10
N VAL A 179 31.03 29.79 -40.11
CA VAL A 179 30.51 30.50 -41.31
C VAL A 179 30.84 32.00 -41.31
N SER A 180 31.49 32.55 -40.28
CA SER A 180 31.91 33.96 -40.25
C SER A 180 33.43 34.11 -40.33
N ARG A 181 34.01 33.85 -41.50
CA ARG A 181 35.29 34.44 -41.90
C ARG A 181 35.41 34.57 -43.40
#